data_AF-A0A5E6XTU7-F1
#
_entry.id   AF-A0A5E6XTU7-F1
#
_cell.length_a   1.000
_cell.length_b   1.000
_cell.length_c   1.000
_cell.angle_alpha   90.00
_cell.angle_beta   90.00
_cell.angle_gamma   90.00
#
_symmetry.space_group_name_H-M   'P 1'
#
loop_
_entity.id
_entity.type
_entity.pdbx_description
1 polymer ?
#
loop_
_entity_poly.entity_id
_entity_poly.type
_entity_poly.pdbx_seq_one_letter_code
_entity_poly.pdbx_strand_id
1 'polypeptide(L)'
;MSKRPIKLTVFLHEDLNNINEDWLHQEYFDWLEDTISRISGRTMDVILIQPSDAPTLSSFNYKSENFELLISQLQDTLLTHLKNQESDTNDATINKYLLLTRDDINKKTLGIAQSQGALGIASITSKLTASHEVGHMLDAEHEDSDENVSTYYGTYKSIMYETTGKSAFVFSKKNQENIRNYLNQLP
;
A
#
# COMPACT_ATOMS: atom_id res chain seq x y z
N MET A 1 -14.65 17.34 14.27
CA MET A 1 -14.09 17.75 12.96
C MET A 1 -14.43 16.65 11.96
N SER A 2 -14.72 16.99 10.70
CA SER A 2 -15.00 15.97 9.68
C SER A 2 -13.71 15.26 9.29
N LYS A 3 -13.69 13.93 9.29
CA LYS A 3 -12.49 13.14 8.97
C LYS A 3 -12.21 13.24 7.47
N ARG A 4 -11.04 13.74 7.07
CA ARG A 4 -10.67 13.82 5.65
C ARG A 4 -10.52 12.44 5.00
N PRO A 5 -10.82 12.29 3.70
CA PRO A 5 -10.53 11.09 2.93
C PRO A 5 -9.04 10.71 2.97
N ILE A 6 -8.75 9.41 2.87
CA ILE A 6 -7.43 8.88 2.63
C ILE A 6 -7.28 8.69 1.13
N LYS A 7 -6.18 9.16 0.55
CA LYS A 7 -5.90 8.98 -0.87
C LYS A 7 -4.68 8.10 -1.04
N LEU A 8 -4.81 7.00 -1.75
CA LEU A 8 -3.70 6.16 -2.16
C LEU A 8 -3.43 6.37 -3.65
N THR A 9 -2.31 6.99 -3.97
CA THR A 9 -1.86 7.15 -5.35
C THR A 9 -0.91 6.00 -5.70
N VAL A 10 -1.29 5.18 -6.66
CA VAL A 10 -0.54 3.99 -7.08
C VAL A 10 0.11 4.28 -8.42
N PHE A 11 1.42 4.41 -8.44
CA PHE A 11 2.19 4.56 -9.66
C PHE A 11 2.44 3.17 -10.25
N LEU A 12 1.96 2.93 -11.47
CA LEU A 12 2.24 1.69 -12.17
C LEU A 12 3.65 1.74 -12.77
N HIS A 13 4.46 0.74 -12.44
CA HIS A 13 5.77 0.58 -13.05
C HIS A 13 5.62 0.14 -14.52
N GLU A 14 6.59 0.47 -15.37
CA GLU A 14 6.54 0.18 -16.81
C GLU A 14 6.52 -1.33 -17.14
N ASP A 15 6.95 -2.17 -16.21
CA ASP A 15 6.82 -3.63 -16.34
C ASP A 15 5.36 -4.10 -16.24
N LEU A 16 4.45 -3.29 -15.72
CA LEU A 16 3.01 -3.50 -15.74
C LEU A 16 2.34 -2.98 -17.03
N ASN A 17 3.09 -2.52 -18.02
CA ASN A 17 2.51 -1.99 -19.24
C ASN A 17 1.54 -3.00 -19.90
N ASN A 18 0.42 -2.49 -20.41
CA ASN A 18 -0.72 -3.25 -20.95
C ASN A 18 -1.55 -4.06 -19.93
N ILE A 19 -1.35 -3.88 -18.62
CA ILE A 19 -2.28 -4.43 -17.62
C ILE A 19 -3.62 -3.70 -17.69
N ASN A 20 -4.72 -4.41 -17.41
CA ASN A 20 -6.04 -3.79 -17.30
C ASN A 20 -6.17 -3.13 -15.92
N GLU A 21 -6.39 -1.81 -15.91
CA GLU A 21 -6.51 -0.99 -14.71
C GLU A 21 -7.73 -1.35 -13.86
N ASP A 22 -8.89 -1.55 -14.49
CA ASP A 22 -10.13 -1.93 -13.79
C ASP A 22 -9.96 -3.27 -13.08
N TRP A 23 -9.34 -4.24 -13.77
CA TRP A 23 -9.01 -5.53 -13.18
C TRP A 23 -8.02 -5.39 -12.03
N LEU A 24 -7.00 -4.55 -12.19
CA LEU A 24 -5.99 -4.33 -11.17
C LEU A 24 -6.59 -3.67 -9.92
N HIS A 25 -7.44 -2.65 -10.10
CA HIS A 25 -8.19 -2.01 -9.03
C HIS A 25 -9.10 -3.00 -8.31
N GLN A 26 -9.90 -3.76 -9.07
CA GLN A 26 -10.83 -4.75 -8.52
C GLN A 26 -10.13 -5.86 -7.72
N GLU A 27 -9.00 -6.38 -8.20
CA GLU A 27 -8.35 -7.54 -7.60
C GLU A 27 -7.43 -7.21 -6.42
N TYR A 28 -6.90 -5.99 -6.36
CA TYR A 28 -5.89 -5.61 -5.37
C TYR A 28 -6.34 -4.52 -4.40
N PHE A 29 -7.30 -3.67 -4.80
CA PHE A 29 -7.58 -2.41 -4.10
C PHE A 29 -9.03 -2.24 -3.65
N ASP A 30 -10.03 -2.73 -4.37
CA ASP A 30 -11.46 -2.63 -4.01
C ASP A 30 -11.73 -3.04 -2.54
N TRP A 31 -11.23 -4.22 -2.15
CA TRP A 31 -11.45 -4.74 -0.80
C TRP A 31 -10.72 -3.90 0.27
N LEU A 32 -9.58 -3.30 -0.08
CA LEU A 32 -8.76 -2.50 0.81
C LEU A 32 -9.46 -1.17 1.08
N GLU A 33 -9.99 -0.51 0.04
CA GLU A 33 -10.77 0.72 0.15
C GLU A 33 -11.94 0.54 1.13
N ASP A 34 -12.75 -0.49 0.91
CA ASP A 34 -13.89 -0.84 1.77
C ASP A 34 -13.43 -1.17 3.20
N THR A 35 -12.36 -1.93 3.36
CA THR A 35 -11.85 -2.33 4.68
C THR A 35 -11.33 -1.14 5.48
N ILE A 36 -10.47 -0.31 4.90
CA ILE A 36 -9.95 0.89 5.58
C ILE A 36 -11.09 1.86 5.86
N SER A 37 -12.06 1.98 4.95
CA SER A 37 -13.22 2.84 5.17
C SER A 37 -14.05 2.41 6.37
N ARG A 38 -14.34 1.10 6.50
CA ARG A 38 -15.03 0.54 7.67
C ARG A 38 -14.26 0.70 8.96
N ILE A 39 -12.95 0.48 8.95
CA ILE A 39 -12.10 0.54 10.15
C ILE A 39 -12.05 1.98 10.69
N SER A 40 -11.82 2.94 9.79
CA SER A 40 -11.48 4.32 10.14
C SER A 40 -12.68 5.27 10.16
N GLY A 41 -13.75 4.95 9.44
CA GLY A 41 -14.86 5.87 9.18
C GLY A 41 -14.48 7.04 8.26
N ARG A 42 -13.40 6.90 7.48
CA ARG A 42 -12.99 7.79 6.38
C ARG A 42 -13.35 7.10 5.05
N THR A 43 -13.48 7.84 3.96
CA THR A 43 -13.37 7.20 2.64
C THR A 43 -11.90 6.96 2.32
N MET A 44 -11.61 5.91 1.56
CA MET A 44 -10.31 5.69 0.97
C MET A 44 -10.48 5.65 -0.55
N ASP A 45 -9.73 6.49 -1.26
CA ASP A 45 -9.77 6.59 -2.72
C ASP A 45 -8.43 6.11 -3.29
N VAL A 46 -8.45 5.11 -4.17
CA VAL A 46 -7.26 4.65 -4.90
C VAL A 46 -7.25 5.26 -6.30
N ILE A 47 -6.12 5.88 -6.66
CA ILE A 47 -5.89 6.44 -7.99
C ILE A 47 -4.71 5.73 -8.62
N LEU A 48 -4.94 5.06 -9.75
CA LEU A 48 -3.88 4.47 -10.56
C LEU A 48 -3.29 5.53 -11.49
N ILE A 49 -1.97 5.63 -11.53
CA ILE A 49 -1.22 6.55 -12.39
C ILE A 49 -0.44 5.72 -13.40
N GLN A 50 -0.72 5.97 -14.69
CA GLN A 50 -0.09 5.26 -15.78
C GLN A 50 1.40 5.61 -15.93
N PRO A 51 2.21 4.71 -16.52
CA PRO A 51 3.62 5.00 -16.76
C PRO A 51 3.87 6.29 -17.56
N SER A 52 2.96 6.64 -18.49
CA SER A 52 3.06 7.87 -19.29
C SER A 52 2.94 9.15 -18.46
N ASP A 53 2.21 9.10 -17.35
CA ASP A 53 1.87 10.28 -16.55
C ASP A 53 2.91 10.55 -15.45
N ALA A 54 3.68 9.51 -15.07
CA ALA A 54 4.78 9.62 -14.12
C ALA A 54 6.05 8.87 -14.58
N PRO A 55 6.67 9.22 -15.72
CA PRO A 55 7.77 8.45 -16.31
C PRO A 55 8.95 8.18 -15.37
N THR A 56 9.30 9.16 -14.54
CA THR A 56 10.42 9.03 -13.58
C THR A 56 10.15 8.04 -12.45
N LEU A 57 8.88 7.88 -12.07
CA LEU A 57 8.46 6.90 -11.05
C LEU A 57 8.22 5.53 -11.70
N SER A 58 7.64 5.51 -12.90
CA SER A 58 7.33 4.25 -13.57
C SER A 58 8.55 3.49 -14.09
N SER A 59 9.68 4.17 -14.33
CA SER A 59 10.94 3.53 -14.70
C SER A 59 11.91 3.39 -13.50
N PHE A 60 11.40 3.55 -12.27
CA PHE A 60 12.23 3.49 -11.07
C PHE A 60 12.80 2.07 -10.89
N ASN A 61 14.13 1.96 -10.74
CA ASN A 61 14.78 0.67 -10.55
C ASN A 61 14.48 0.10 -9.16
N TYR A 62 13.43 -0.70 -9.07
CA TYR A 62 12.93 -1.22 -7.80
C TYR A 62 13.64 -2.50 -7.32
N LYS A 63 14.56 -3.07 -8.11
CA LYS A 63 15.29 -4.30 -7.72
C LYS A 63 16.44 -3.95 -6.79
N SER A 64 16.41 -4.48 -5.56
CA SER A 64 17.46 -4.18 -4.58
C SER A 64 17.58 -5.24 -3.48
N GLU A 65 18.78 -5.33 -2.91
CA GLU A 65 19.06 -6.02 -1.64
C GLU A 65 19.22 -5.01 -0.48
N ASN A 66 19.35 -3.71 -0.78
CA ASN A 66 19.42 -2.63 0.20
C ASN A 66 18.10 -1.84 0.19
N PHE A 67 17.25 -2.15 1.15
CA PHE A 67 15.90 -1.60 1.26
C PHE A 67 15.85 -0.15 1.76
N GLU A 68 16.75 0.22 2.67
CA GLU A 68 16.83 1.58 3.19
C GLU A 68 17.19 2.56 2.07
N LEU A 69 18.21 2.21 1.27
CA LEU A 69 18.59 2.99 0.10
C LEU A 69 17.47 3.04 -0.94
N LEU A 70 16.79 1.91 -1.18
CA LEU A 70 15.69 1.81 -2.14
C LEU A 70 14.54 2.77 -1.80
N ILE A 71 14.05 2.73 -0.56
CA ILE A 71 12.98 3.60 -0.09
C ILE A 71 13.41 5.07 -0.12
N SER A 72 14.64 5.38 0.30
CA SER A 72 15.18 6.74 0.27
C SER A 72 15.21 7.31 -1.17
N GLN A 73 15.72 6.53 -2.13
CA GLN A 73 15.76 6.93 -3.54
C GLN A 73 14.36 7.09 -4.15
N LEU A 74 13.42 6.19 -3.82
CA LEU A 74 12.05 6.31 -4.27
C LEU A 74 11.38 7.57 -3.69
N GLN A 75 11.63 7.86 -2.41
CA GLN A 75 11.12 9.06 -1.75
C GLN A 75 11.64 10.33 -2.42
N ASP A 76 12.94 10.42 -2.72
CA ASP A 76 13.52 11.57 -3.43
C ASP A 76 12.90 11.74 -4.83
N THR A 77 12.68 10.61 -5.54
CA THR A 77 12.04 10.60 -6.86
C THR A 77 10.59 11.10 -6.77
N LEU A 78 9.83 10.61 -5.79
CA LEU A 78 8.46 11.03 -5.54
C LEU A 78 8.37 12.52 -5.19
N LEU A 79 9.21 13.00 -4.28
CA LEU A 79 9.23 14.42 -3.88
C LEU A 79 9.56 15.33 -5.07
N THR A 80 10.46 14.89 -5.95
CA THR A 80 10.77 15.63 -7.19
C THR A 80 9.56 15.66 -8.12
N HIS A 81 8.88 14.52 -8.32
CA HIS A 81 7.68 14.44 -9.13
C HIS A 81 6.55 15.35 -8.59
N LEU A 82 6.29 15.30 -7.28
CA LEU A 82 5.24 16.09 -6.63
C LEU A 82 5.50 17.59 -6.69
N LYS A 83 6.77 18.03 -6.56
CA LYS A 83 7.14 19.46 -6.71
C LYS A 83 6.84 19.97 -8.12
N ASN A 84 7.05 19.16 -9.14
CA ASN A 84 6.81 19.54 -10.53
C ASN A 84 5.31 19.64 -10.89
N GLN A 85 4.42 19.13 -10.03
CA GLN A 85 2.97 19.13 -10.23
C GLN A 85 2.27 20.34 -9.57
N GLU A 86 3.01 21.30 -8.98
CA GLU A 86 2.48 22.51 -8.30
C GLU A 86 1.31 22.25 -7.34
N SER A 87 1.27 21.08 -6.69
CA SER A 87 0.18 20.70 -5.79
C SER A 87 0.47 21.13 -4.36
N ASP A 88 -0.10 22.27 -3.95
CA ASP A 88 -0.06 22.82 -2.58
C ASP A 88 -0.77 21.92 -1.52
N THR A 89 -1.36 20.79 -1.94
CA THR A 89 -2.22 19.94 -1.09
C THR A 89 -1.63 18.59 -0.68
N ASN A 90 -0.31 18.40 -0.82
CA ASN A 90 0.37 17.15 -0.48
C ASN A 90 0.52 16.96 1.04
N ASP A 91 -0.59 16.67 1.72
CA ASP A 91 -0.58 16.25 3.10
C ASP A 91 -0.19 14.76 3.19
N ALA A 92 1.09 14.49 3.45
CA ALA A 92 1.63 13.13 3.54
C ALA A 92 1.02 12.27 4.68
N THR A 93 0.24 12.86 5.58
CA THR A 93 -0.44 12.09 6.63
C THR A 93 -1.60 11.28 6.07
N ILE A 94 -2.37 11.85 5.13
CA ILE A 94 -3.58 11.24 4.53
C ILE A 94 -3.40 10.88 3.05
N ASN A 95 -2.35 11.39 2.39
CA ASN A 95 -1.94 10.95 1.06
C ASN A 95 -0.85 9.88 1.19
N LYS A 96 -1.14 8.69 0.67
CA LYS A 96 -0.24 7.54 0.59
C LYS A 96 0.13 7.29 -0.87
N TYR A 97 1.30 6.70 -1.09
CA TYR A 97 1.91 6.50 -2.38
C TYR A 97 2.48 5.08 -2.46
N LEU A 98 2.17 4.38 -3.55
CA LEU A 98 2.63 3.01 -3.76
C LEU A 98 3.20 2.90 -5.18
N LEU A 99 4.43 2.41 -5.32
CA LEU A 99 4.93 1.93 -6.61
C LEU A 99 4.49 0.47 -6.77
N LEU A 100 3.68 0.18 -7.77
CA LEU A 100 3.22 -1.18 -8.05
C LEU A 100 4.02 -1.78 -9.21
N THR A 101 4.52 -3.00 -9.02
CA THR A 101 5.45 -3.66 -9.96
C THR A 101 4.96 -5.03 -10.38
N ARG A 102 5.40 -5.52 -11.55
CA ARG A 102 5.09 -6.88 -11.99
C ARG A 102 5.73 -7.94 -11.10
N ASP A 103 7.02 -7.78 -10.85
CA ASP A 103 7.85 -8.75 -10.18
C ASP A 103 8.27 -8.26 -8.79
N ASP A 104 8.75 -9.19 -7.96
CA ASP A 104 9.22 -8.95 -6.58
C ASP A 104 10.49 -8.09 -6.54
N ILE A 105 10.69 -7.33 -5.46
CA ILE A 105 11.90 -6.51 -5.24
C ILE A 105 13.16 -7.36 -5.33
N ASN A 106 13.12 -8.55 -4.73
CA ASN A 106 14.13 -9.60 -4.87
C ASN A 106 13.49 -10.99 -4.62
N LYS A 107 14.31 -12.05 -4.56
CA LYS A 107 13.82 -13.44 -4.40
C LYS A 107 13.04 -13.74 -3.11
N LYS A 108 13.07 -12.84 -2.13
CA LYS A 108 12.46 -13.04 -0.80
C LYS A 108 11.47 -11.95 -0.42
N THR A 109 11.43 -10.85 -1.18
CA THR A 109 10.79 -9.60 -0.75
C THR A 109 9.83 -9.14 -1.84
N LEU A 110 8.54 -9.30 -1.58
CA LEU A 110 7.47 -8.97 -2.52
C LEU A 110 7.15 -7.46 -2.48
N GLY A 111 7.29 -6.84 -1.31
CA GLY A 111 7.03 -5.43 -1.09
C GLY A 111 7.80 -4.87 0.09
N ILE A 112 7.75 -3.56 0.23
CA ILE A 112 8.25 -2.82 1.38
C ILE A 112 7.49 -1.51 1.54
N ALA A 113 7.20 -1.11 2.76
CA ALA A 113 6.63 0.19 3.08
C ALA A 113 7.33 0.86 4.26
N GLN A 114 7.19 2.18 4.31
CA GLN A 114 7.53 2.96 5.49
C GLN A 114 6.47 2.76 6.58
N SER A 115 6.86 2.27 7.75
CA SER A 115 5.98 2.17 8.92
C SER A 115 5.44 3.54 9.30
N GLN A 116 4.11 3.66 9.40
CA GLN A 116 3.39 4.93 9.63
C GLN A 116 3.74 6.05 8.62
N GLY A 117 4.39 5.71 7.50
CA GLY A 117 4.85 6.65 6.49
C GLY A 117 3.85 6.82 5.36
N ALA A 118 4.31 7.39 4.26
CA ALA A 118 3.47 7.68 3.10
C ALA A 118 3.83 6.85 1.86
N LEU A 119 4.87 6.03 1.90
CA LEU A 119 5.46 5.44 0.71
C LEU A 119 5.71 3.94 0.87
N GLY A 120 5.49 3.19 -0.22
CA GLY A 120 5.95 1.81 -0.36
C GLY A 120 6.04 1.33 -1.80
N ILE A 121 6.45 0.08 -1.95
CA ILE A 121 6.59 -0.67 -3.19
C ILE A 121 5.91 -2.01 -2.98
N ALA A 122 5.10 -2.48 -3.94
CA ALA A 122 4.50 -3.79 -3.87
C ALA A 122 4.48 -4.47 -5.24
N SER A 123 4.82 -5.76 -5.27
CA SER A 123 4.63 -6.59 -6.45
C SER A 123 3.22 -7.16 -6.53
N ILE A 124 2.75 -7.41 -7.75
CA ILE A 124 1.46 -8.05 -7.99
C ILE A 124 1.52 -9.59 -7.96
N THR A 125 2.68 -10.19 -7.66
CA THR A 125 2.87 -11.66 -7.62
C THR A 125 1.98 -12.32 -6.57
N SER A 126 1.60 -11.58 -5.54
CA SER A 126 0.55 -11.92 -4.58
C SER A 126 -0.48 -10.81 -4.52
N LYS A 127 -1.77 -11.18 -4.48
CA LYS A 127 -2.89 -10.25 -4.34
C LYS A 127 -2.91 -9.51 -3.00
N LEU A 128 -2.14 -9.98 -2.02
CA LEU A 128 -2.09 -9.41 -0.68
C LEU A 128 -0.98 -8.38 -0.49
N THR A 129 0.07 -8.39 -1.32
CA THR A 129 1.27 -7.57 -1.08
C THR A 129 0.93 -6.09 -0.97
N ALA A 130 0.22 -5.52 -1.94
CA ALA A 130 -0.13 -4.10 -1.94
C ALA A 130 -0.87 -3.68 -0.65
N SER A 131 -1.83 -4.50 -0.21
CA SER A 131 -2.60 -4.21 0.99
C SER A 131 -1.82 -4.44 2.29
N HIS A 132 -0.87 -5.38 2.30
CA HIS A 132 0.07 -5.59 3.40
C HIS A 132 0.96 -4.34 3.59
N GLU A 133 1.55 -3.86 2.50
CA GLU A 133 2.40 -2.66 2.53
C GLU A 133 1.62 -1.40 2.92
N VAL A 134 0.41 -1.23 2.39
CA VAL A 134 -0.47 -0.13 2.82
C VAL A 134 -0.85 -0.27 4.29
N GLY A 135 -1.00 -1.51 4.79
CA GLY A 135 -1.17 -1.78 6.22
C GLY A 135 -0.06 -1.15 7.06
N HIS A 136 1.22 -1.38 6.71
CA HIS A 136 2.35 -0.78 7.40
C HIS A 136 2.32 0.76 7.39
N MET A 137 1.93 1.38 6.27
CA MET A 137 1.77 2.84 6.18
C MET A 137 0.67 3.39 7.10
N LEU A 138 -0.24 2.51 7.54
CA LEU A 138 -1.39 2.81 8.38
C LEU A 138 -1.25 2.23 9.79
N ASP A 139 -0.03 1.92 10.26
CA ASP A 139 0.25 1.42 11.60
C ASP A 139 -0.18 -0.04 11.87
N ALA A 140 -0.34 -0.84 10.81
CA ALA A 140 -0.47 -2.28 10.97
C ALA A 140 0.93 -2.94 11.13
N GLU A 141 1.04 -3.86 12.09
CA GLU A 141 2.28 -4.51 12.51
C GLU A 141 2.19 -6.03 12.36
N HIS A 142 3.33 -6.69 12.16
CA HIS A 142 3.42 -8.15 12.06
C HIS A 142 3.13 -8.82 13.40
N GLU A 143 3.60 -8.22 14.48
CA GLU A 143 3.47 -8.66 15.87
C GLU A 143 2.01 -8.74 16.31
N ASP A 144 1.17 -7.89 15.71
CA ASP A 144 -0.26 -7.82 15.97
C ASP A 144 -1.08 -8.65 14.97
N SER A 145 -0.43 -9.46 14.13
CA SER A 145 -1.12 -10.41 13.26
C SER A 145 -1.84 -11.51 14.05
N ASP A 146 -2.90 -12.07 13.47
CA ASP A 146 -3.68 -13.16 14.06
C ASP A 146 -3.59 -14.39 13.15
N GLU A 147 -3.14 -15.52 13.69
CA GLU A 147 -3.05 -16.79 12.96
C GLU A 147 -4.41 -17.45 12.74
N ASN A 148 -5.43 -17.04 13.50
CA ASN A 148 -6.70 -17.72 13.62
C ASN A 148 -7.91 -16.84 13.25
N VAL A 149 -7.77 -16.02 12.21
CA VAL A 149 -8.90 -15.22 11.73
C VAL A 149 -9.94 -16.14 11.08
N SER A 150 -11.16 -16.06 11.58
CA SER A 150 -12.30 -16.79 11.03
C SER A 150 -12.80 -16.13 9.75
N THR A 151 -12.88 -16.92 8.67
CA THR A 151 -13.45 -16.53 7.39
C THR A 151 -14.59 -17.48 7.01
N TYR A 152 -15.34 -17.15 5.96
CA TYR A 152 -16.34 -18.06 5.40
C TYR A 152 -15.77 -19.42 5.00
N TYR A 153 -14.49 -19.47 4.59
CA TYR A 153 -13.82 -20.68 4.11
C TYR A 153 -13.04 -21.43 5.20
N GLY A 154 -13.13 -20.99 6.46
CA GLY A 154 -12.40 -21.55 7.60
C GLY A 154 -11.41 -20.57 8.21
N THR A 155 -10.46 -21.09 8.97
CA THR A 155 -9.48 -20.31 9.73
C THR A 155 -8.22 -20.05 8.92
N TYR A 156 -7.81 -18.79 8.84
CA TYR A 156 -6.63 -18.35 8.09
C TYR A 156 -5.82 -17.33 8.90
N LYS A 157 -4.57 -17.13 8.48
CA LYS A 157 -3.75 -16.05 9.01
C LYS A 157 -4.22 -14.69 8.47
N SER A 158 -4.14 -13.65 9.27
CA SER A 158 -4.41 -12.28 8.84
C SER A 158 -3.37 -11.79 7.84
N ILE A 159 -3.69 -10.71 7.11
CA ILE A 159 -2.83 -10.18 6.05
C ILE A 159 -1.45 -9.73 6.52
N MET A 160 -1.30 -9.28 7.77
CA MET A 160 -0.03 -8.83 8.33
C MET A 160 0.87 -9.98 8.84
N TYR A 161 0.53 -11.24 8.57
CA TYR A 161 1.40 -12.33 8.98
C TYR A 161 2.67 -12.37 8.12
N GLU A 162 3.85 -12.38 8.76
CA GLU A 162 5.17 -12.21 8.12
C GLU A 162 5.52 -13.29 7.09
N THR A 163 5.04 -14.52 7.28
CA THR A 163 5.39 -15.64 6.38
C THR A 163 4.50 -15.72 5.15
N THR A 164 5.08 -16.06 4.00
CA THR A 164 4.37 -16.43 2.77
C THR A 164 3.56 -17.73 2.96
N GLY A 165 2.30 -17.56 3.36
CA GLY A 165 1.32 -18.64 3.54
C GLY A 165 -0.06 -18.23 3.03
N LYS A 166 -1.06 -19.10 3.20
CA LYS A 166 -2.46 -18.75 2.90
C LYS A 166 -2.96 -17.76 3.96
N SER A 167 -2.78 -16.47 3.69
CA SER A 167 -3.39 -15.39 4.45
C SER A 167 -4.74 -15.00 3.84
N ALA A 168 -5.66 -14.54 4.68
CA ALA A 168 -6.92 -13.99 4.24
C ALA A 168 -6.81 -12.48 4.00
N PHE A 169 -7.70 -11.94 3.17
CA PHE A 169 -7.88 -10.51 2.93
C PHE A 169 -8.54 -9.83 4.13
N VAL A 170 -7.85 -9.84 5.27
CA VAL A 170 -8.38 -9.37 6.56
C VAL A 170 -7.24 -8.93 7.47
N PHE A 171 -7.36 -7.74 8.05
CA PHE A 171 -6.54 -7.32 9.17
C PHE A 171 -7.03 -7.99 10.46
N SER A 172 -6.12 -8.41 11.34
CA SER A 172 -6.48 -8.87 12.69
C SER A 172 -7.24 -7.77 13.44
N LYS A 173 -8.03 -8.13 14.47
CA LYS A 173 -8.75 -7.12 15.28
C LYS A 173 -7.82 -6.06 15.85
N LYS A 174 -6.63 -6.50 16.30
CA LYS A 174 -5.61 -5.64 16.86
C LYS A 174 -5.04 -4.66 15.83
N ASN A 175 -4.72 -5.14 14.62
CA ASN A 175 -4.30 -4.24 13.53
C ASN A 175 -5.42 -3.29 13.07
N GLN A 176 -6.69 -3.73 13.09
CA GLN A 176 -7.80 -2.81 12.85
C GLN A 176 -7.89 -1.71 13.91
N GLU A 177 -7.58 -2.01 15.17
CA GLU A 177 -7.50 -1.00 16.24
C GLU A 177 -6.33 -0.04 16.04
N ASN A 178 -5.14 -0.55 15.69
CA ASN A 178 -3.97 0.29 15.43
C ASN A 178 -4.24 1.27 14.27
N ILE A 179 -4.72 0.75 13.12
CA ILE A 179 -5.12 1.56 11.97
C ILE A 179 -6.13 2.64 12.36
N ARG A 180 -7.15 2.27 13.12
CA ARG A 180 -8.17 3.23 13.59
C ARG A 180 -7.57 4.31 14.49
N ASN A 181 -6.70 3.92 15.41
CA ASN A 181 -6.09 4.83 16.37
C ASN A 181 -5.10 5.79 15.69
N TYR A 182 -4.27 5.29 14.78
CA TYR A 182 -3.38 6.09 13.95
C TYR A 182 -4.17 7.13 13.14
N LEU A 183 -5.18 6.68 12.38
CA LEU A 183 -5.99 7.57 11.54
C LEU A 183 -6.87 8.55 12.32
N ASN A 184 -7.20 8.28 13.59
CA ASN A 184 -7.93 9.22 14.44
C ASN A 184 -7.07 10.37 14.97
N GLN A 185 -5.74 10.22 14.97
CA GLN A 185 -4.80 11.29 15.31
C GLN A 185 -4.60 12.26 14.15
N LEU A 186 -5.01 11.84 12.94
CA LEU A 186 -4.88 12.63 11.74
C LEU A 186 -6.10 13.54 11.51
N PRO A 187 -5.91 14.67 10.83
CA PRO A 187 -6.98 15.59 10.40
C PRO A 187 -8.05 14.94 9.50
#